data_AF-B5VL06-F1
#
_entry.id   AF-B5VL06-F1
#
_cell.length_a   1.000
_cell.length_b   1.000
_cell.length_c   1.000
_cell.angle_alpha   90.00
_cell.angle_beta   90.00
_cell.angle_gamma   90.00
#
_symmetry.space_group_name_H-M   'P 1'
#
loop_
_entity.id
_entity.type
_entity.pdbx_description
1 polymer ?
#
loop_
_entity_poly.entity_id
_entity_poly.type
_entity_poly.pdbx_seq_one_letter_code
_entity_poly.pdbx_strand_id
1 'polypeptide(L)'
;MISQGTAGEGDKDTFVAAAHALNMPYYQVRTKFEFDGFFYQKDDYKGLALLQHDFEQDYKQYQKAQQKVKANIEEFSKLDPDYTLDNGFLKTLMVNDDGSDLDIMFIHASFYKADPWTLYHENRFIGPNGEQVRGFRKPHRYGMDFELFLFNDMSKSFCTTPKSQVIKFKYFTDKVNTPEWDAMCEYLTNHVNYLESTHKEAMGEKN
;
A
#
# COMPACT_ATOMS: atom_id res chain seq x y z
N MET A 1 15.68 -16.43 11.83
CA MET A 1 15.40 -15.38 10.83
C MET A 1 16.35 -14.23 11.15
N ILE A 2 17.38 -14.06 10.33
CA ILE A 2 18.32 -12.94 10.39
C ILE A 2 18.40 -12.51 8.92
N SER A 3 17.81 -11.36 8.58
CA SER A 3 17.55 -10.91 7.22
C SER A 3 18.72 -11.16 6.27
N GLN A 4 18.46 -11.88 5.18
CA GLN A 4 19.43 -12.25 4.15
C GLN A 4 19.75 -11.02 3.26
N GLY A 5 20.73 -10.21 3.69
CA GLY A 5 21.71 -9.57 2.79
C GLY A 5 21.29 -8.45 1.83
N THR A 6 20.03 -7.99 1.79
CA THR A 6 19.61 -6.89 0.91
C THR A 6 19.46 -5.56 1.66
N ALA A 7 19.78 -4.45 0.98
CA ALA A 7 19.63 -3.11 1.54
C ALA A 7 18.16 -2.81 1.87
N GLY A 8 17.88 -2.40 3.12
CA GLY A 8 16.54 -2.04 3.61
C GLY A 8 15.77 -3.13 4.36
N GLU A 9 16.26 -4.39 4.38
CA GLU A 9 15.58 -5.47 5.13
C GLU A 9 16.06 -5.59 6.59
N GLY A 10 17.33 -5.22 6.87
CA GLY A 10 17.91 -5.34 8.21
C GLY A 10 17.43 -4.29 9.23
N ASP A 11 16.87 -3.18 8.77
CA ASP A 11 16.43 -2.09 9.65
C ASP A 11 15.28 -2.56 10.56
N LYS A 12 14.34 -3.34 10.02
CA LYS A 12 13.18 -3.87 10.75
C LYS A 12 13.61 -4.81 11.88
N ASP A 13 14.59 -5.69 11.61
CA ASP A 13 15.14 -6.63 12.58
C ASP A 13 15.96 -5.90 13.66
N THR A 14 16.61 -4.80 13.30
CA THR A 14 17.43 -4.00 14.22
C THR A 14 16.59 -3.42 15.36
N PHE A 15 15.39 -2.92 15.09
CA PHE A 15 14.53 -2.36 16.14
C PHE A 15 14.06 -3.43 17.13
N VAL A 16 13.68 -4.61 16.65
CA VAL A 16 13.25 -5.71 17.52
C VAL A 16 14.42 -6.26 18.33
N ALA A 17 15.60 -6.42 17.72
CA ALA A 17 16.80 -6.84 18.41
C ALA A 17 17.23 -5.83 19.48
N ALA A 18 17.15 -4.53 19.19
CA ALA A 18 17.44 -3.47 20.14
C ALA A 18 16.42 -3.47 21.30
N ALA A 19 15.13 -3.59 21.01
CA ALA A 19 14.09 -3.69 22.04
C ALA A 19 14.35 -4.90 22.96
N HIS A 20 14.67 -6.06 22.38
CA HIS A 20 15.03 -7.26 23.14
C HIS A 20 16.28 -7.03 24.02
N ALA A 21 17.36 -6.48 23.47
CA ALA A 21 18.60 -6.21 24.20
C ALA A 21 18.42 -5.18 25.34
N LEU A 22 17.49 -4.24 25.17
CA LEU A 22 17.14 -3.21 26.16
C LEU A 22 15.99 -3.64 27.10
N ASN A 23 15.52 -4.88 27.01
CA ASN A 23 14.38 -5.40 27.76
C ASN A 23 13.12 -4.52 27.63
N MET A 24 12.91 -3.96 26.44
CA MET A 24 11.72 -3.18 26.08
C MET A 24 10.64 -4.10 25.51
N PRO A 25 9.35 -3.79 25.75
CA PRO A 25 8.26 -4.54 25.15
C PRO A 25 8.24 -4.32 23.64
N TYR A 26 7.99 -5.39 22.89
CA TYR A 26 7.74 -5.34 21.45
C TYR A 26 6.63 -6.32 21.10
N TYR A 27 5.95 -6.05 20.00
CA TYR A 27 4.84 -6.85 19.51
C TYR A 27 5.07 -7.23 18.05
N GLN A 28 4.86 -8.51 17.74
CA GLN A 28 4.86 -9.00 16.37
C GLN A 28 3.42 -9.03 15.87
N VAL A 29 3.12 -8.16 14.90
CA VAL A 29 1.84 -8.10 14.19
C VAL A 29 1.46 -9.49 13.66
N ARG A 30 0.20 -9.88 13.85
CA ARG A 30 -0.29 -11.24 13.57
C ARG A 30 -1.02 -11.36 12.23
N THR A 31 -1.72 -10.31 11.85
CA THR A 31 -2.34 -10.17 10.53
C THR A 31 -1.30 -10.26 9.42
N LYS A 32 -1.75 -10.78 8.27
CA LYS A 32 -0.99 -10.76 7.03
C LYS A 32 -1.14 -9.39 6.38
N PHE A 33 -0.18 -9.00 5.54
CA PHE A 33 -0.36 -7.84 4.66
C PHE A 33 -1.34 -8.20 3.54
N GLU A 34 -2.02 -7.19 2.99
CA GLU A 34 -2.78 -7.33 1.75
C GLU A 34 -1.98 -6.81 0.56
N PHE A 35 -2.39 -7.19 -0.65
CA PHE A 35 -1.91 -6.56 -1.88
C PHE A 35 -2.94 -5.58 -2.43
N ASP A 36 -2.46 -4.46 -2.98
CA ASP A 36 -3.20 -3.59 -3.90
C ASP A 36 -2.45 -3.52 -5.24
N GLY A 37 -3.22 -3.39 -6.31
CA GLY A 37 -2.71 -3.41 -7.67
C GLY A 37 -3.81 -3.59 -8.70
N PHE A 38 -3.41 -3.79 -9.95
CA PHE A 38 -4.31 -3.74 -11.09
C PHE A 38 -3.93 -4.74 -12.17
N PHE A 39 -4.73 -4.78 -13.23
CA PHE A 39 -4.54 -5.65 -14.38
C PHE A 39 -4.62 -4.79 -15.63
N TYR A 40 -3.63 -4.90 -16.53
CA TYR A 40 -3.77 -4.33 -17.88
C TYR A 40 -4.62 -5.23 -18.77
N GLN A 41 -4.50 -6.55 -18.57
CA GLN A 41 -5.21 -7.59 -19.31
C GLN A 41 -5.63 -8.69 -18.34
N LYS A 42 -6.54 -9.55 -18.79
CA LYS A 42 -6.93 -10.74 -18.04
C LYS A 42 -5.69 -11.58 -17.70
N ASP A 43 -5.57 -11.95 -16.43
CA ASP A 43 -4.48 -12.78 -15.89
C ASP A 43 -3.08 -12.11 -15.83
N ASP A 44 -2.97 -10.79 -15.97
CA ASP A 44 -1.71 -10.03 -15.81
C ASP A 44 -1.72 -9.09 -14.59
N TYR A 45 -1.68 -9.66 -13.38
CA TYR A 45 -1.69 -8.85 -12.15
C TYR A 45 -0.39 -8.07 -11.97
N LYS A 46 -0.52 -6.76 -11.78
CA LYS A 46 0.56 -5.85 -11.38
C LYS A 46 0.34 -5.44 -9.94
N GLY A 47 1.05 -6.09 -9.02
CA GLY A 47 1.10 -5.68 -7.62
C GLY A 47 1.83 -4.35 -7.46
N LEU A 48 1.19 -3.39 -6.81
CA LEU A 48 1.75 -2.05 -6.61
C LEU A 48 2.16 -1.80 -5.16
N ALA A 49 1.34 -2.26 -4.23
CA ALA A 49 1.53 -1.98 -2.83
C ALA A 49 1.25 -3.17 -1.92
N LEU A 50 1.98 -3.20 -0.80
CA LEU A 50 1.68 -4.03 0.34
C LEU A 50 0.95 -3.16 1.37
N LEU A 51 -0.25 -3.58 1.77
CA LEU A 51 -1.07 -2.88 2.75
C LEU A 51 -0.86 -3.54 4.11
N GLN A 52 -0.41 -2.78 5.09
CA GLN A 52 -0.20 -3.25 6.45
C GLN A 52 -1.32 -2.77 7.35
N HIS A 53 -1.90 -3.73 8.07
CA HIS A 53 -2.98 -3.47 9.03
C HIS A 53 -2.49 -2.61 10.19
N ASP A 54 -3.43 -1.92 10.83
CA ASP A 54 -3.25 -1.19 12.06
C ASP A 54 -2.74 -2.13 13.17
N PHE A 55 -1.53 -1.85 13.64
CA PHE A 55 -0.86 -2.69 14.65
C PHE A 55 -1.48 -2.54 16.05
N GLU A 56 -2.16 -1.43 16.35
CA GLU A 56 -2.87 -1.24 17.62
C GLU A 56 -4.15 -2.08 17.63
N GLN A 57 -4.90 -2.06 16.53
CA GLN A 57 -6.06 -2.92 16.34
C GLN A 57 -5.67 -4.40 16.40
N ASP A 58 -4.61 -4.77 15.68
CA ASP A 58 -4.08 -6.13 15.67
C ASP A 58 -3.69 -6.59 17.09
N TYR A 59 -2.95 -5.76 17.83
CA TYR A 59 -2.58 -6.08 19.21
C TYR A 59 -3.79 -6.26 20.13
N LYS A 60 -4.76 -5.35 20.05
CA LYS A 60 -5.99 -5.39 20.85
C LYS A 60 -6.80 -6.65 20.55
N GLN A 61 -6.97 -7.01 19.28
CA GLN A 61 -7.69 -8.22 18.90
C GLN A 61 -6.93 -9.48 19.27
N TYR A 62 -5.60 -9.47 19.18
CA TYR A 62 -4.79 -10.57 19.65
C TYR A 62 -4.95 -10.82 21.16
N GLN A 63 -4.98 -9.76 21.98
CA GLN A 63 -5.24 -9.89 23.42
C GLN A 63 -6.62 -10.50 23.69
N LYS A 64 -7.66 -10.03 22.98
CA LYS A 64 -9.01 -10.60 23.07
C LYS A 64 -9.04 -12.07 22.63
N ALA A 65 -8.37 -12.41 21.54
CA ALA A 65 -8.25 -13.77 21.05
C ALA A 65 -7.59 -14.68 22.10
N GLN A 66 -6.50 -14.24 22.72
CA GLN A 66 -5.85 -14.99 23.81
C GLN A 66 -6.78 -15.21 25.00
N GLN A 67 -7.55 -14.21 25.40
CA GLN A 67 -8.53 -14.34 26.49
C GLN A 67 -9.65 -15.31 26.12
N LYS A 68 -10.19 -15.22 24.90
CA LYS A 68 -11.24 -16.10 24.39
C LYS A 68 -10.77 -17.55 24.33
N VAL A 69 -9.57 -17.81 23.84
CA VAL A 69 -9.00 -19.17 23.78
C VAL A 69 -8.78 -19.73 25.18
N LYS A 70 -8.24 -18.94 26.11
CA LYS A 70 -8.05 -19.37 27.51
C LYS A 70 -9.36 -19.69 28.21
N ALA A 71 -10.40 -18.88 27.98
CA ALA A 71 -11.72 -19.09 28.57
C ALA A 71 -12.45 -20.32 28.02
N ASN A 72 -12.14 -20.73 26.78
CA ASN A 72 -12.82 -21.82 26.07
C ASN A 72 -11.85 -22.92 25.64
N ILE A 73 -10.86 -23.24 26.50
CA ILE A 73 -9.75 -24.12 26.14
C ILE A 73 -10.22 -25.51 25.69
N GLU A 74 -11.29 -26.03 26.27
CA GLU A 74 -11.87 -27.33 25.89
C GLU A 74 -12.41 -27.35 24.46
N GLU A 75 -12.90 -26.22 23.95
CA GLU A 75 -13.35 -26.08 22.57
C GLU A 75 -12.15 -25.98 21.63
N PHE A 76 -11.25 -25.03 21.89
CA PHE A 76 -10.09 -24.77 21.04
C PHE A 76 -9.02 -25.88 21.05
N SER A 77 -9.06 -26.79 22.02
CA SER A 77 -8.15 -27.95 22.06
C SER A 77 -8.66 -29.15 21.26
N LYS A 78 -9.90 -29.11 20.77
CA LYS A 78 -10.43 -30.18 19.90
C LYS A 78 -9.73 -30.12 18.55
N LEU A 79 -9.43 -31.29 18.00
CA LEU A 79 -8.93 -31.39 16.65
C LEU A 79 -10.01 -30.91 15.68
N ASP A 80 -9.72 -29.81 15.00
CA ASP A 80 -10.47 -29.34 13.85
C ASP A 80 -9.68 -29.70 12.57
N PRO A 81 -10.13 -30.69 11.78
CA PRO A 81 -9.43 -31.11 10.56
C PRO A 81 -9.45 -30.04 9.46
N ASP A 82 -10.37 -29.07 9.53
CA ASP A 82 -10.51 -27.99 8.55
C ASP A 82 -9.80 -26.71 9.01
N TYR A 83 -9.13 -26.74 10.18
CA TYR A 83 -8.42 -25.59 10.71
C TYR A 83 -7.31 -25.13 9.77
N THR A 84 -7.34 -23.85 9.45
CA THR A 84 -6.24 -23.12 8.81
C THR A 84 -5.97 -21.84 9.58
N LEU A 85 -4.75 -21.30 9.47
CA LEU A 85 -4.44 -19.99 10.04
C LEU A 85 -5.44 -18.92 9.57
N ASP A 86 -5.85 -18.97 8.31
CA ASP A 86 -6.76 -17.98 7.73
C ASP A 86 -8.17 -18.12 8.30
N ASN A 87 -8.77 -19.30 8.24
CA ASN A 87 -10.17 -19.47 8.65
C ASN A 87 -10.31 -19.55 10.18
N GLY A 88 -9.43 -20.30 10.86
CA GLY A 88 -9.56 -20.56 12.29
C GLY A 88 -9.07 -19.43 13.18
N PHE A 89 -8.12 -18.61 12.70
CA PHE A 89 -7.53 -17.54 13.49
C PHE A 89 -7.74 -16.16 12.87
N LEU A 90 -7.28 -15.91 11.65
CA LEU A 90 -7.30 -14.55 11.09
C LEU A 90 -8.72 -14.03 10.86
N LYS A 91 -9.56 -14.77 10.14
CA LYS A 91 -10.94 -14.38 9.79
C LYS A 91 -11.94 -14.54 10.94
N THR A 92 -11.55 -15.20 12.03
CA THR A 92 -12.47 -15.51 13.15
C THR A 92 -12.10 -14.76 14.42
N LEU A 93 -10.81 -14.53 14.68
CA LEU A 93 -10.30 -13.96 15.92
C LEU A 93 -9.53 -12.64 15.73
N MET A 94 -9.06 -12.35 14.51
CA MET A 94 -8.31 -11.14 14.18
C MET A 94 -9.12 -10.20 13.28
N VAL A 95 -10.39 -10.00 13.63
CA VAL A 95 -11.34 -9.09 12.94
C VAL A 95 -11.85 -8.05 13.93
N ASN A 96 -12.42 -6.97 13.41
CA ASN A 96 -13.12 -5.97 14.21
C ASN A 96 -14.34 -6.57 14.92
N ASP A 97 -14.87 -5.85 15.91
CA ASP A 97 -16.00 -6.32 16.71
C ASP A 97 -17.30 -6.47 15.87
N ASP A 98 -17.37 -5.81 14.71
CA ASP A 98 -18.44 -5.95 13.71
C ASP A 98 -18.18 -7.06 12.66
N GLY A 99 -17.05 -7.76 12.78
CA GLY A 99 -16.61 -8.81 11.87
C GLY A 99 -15.88 -8.33 10.61
N SER A 100 -15.64 -7.02 10.44
CA SER A 100 -14.85 -6.49 9.34
C SER A 100 -13.35 -6.77 9.52
N ASP A 101 -12.59 -6.79 8.42
CA ASP A 101 -11.13 -6.84 8.48
C ASP A 101 -10.58 -5.59 9.19
N LEU A 102 -9.47 -5.73 9.92
CA LEU A 102 -8.80 -4.59 10.57
C LEU A 102 -8.45 -3.51 9.55
N ASP A 103 -8.31 -2.27 10.00
CA ASP A 103 -8.02 -1.15 9.09
C ASP A 103 -6.59 -1.22 8.56
N ILE A 104 -6.35 -0.62 7.39
CA ILE A 104 -5.00 -0.44 6.85
C ILE A 104 -4.42 0.87 7.41
N MET A 105 -3.23 0.79 8.02
CA MET A 105 -2.52 1.96 8.54
C MET A 105 -1.36 2.38 7.63
N PHE A 106 -0.66 1.43 7.00
CA PHE A 106 0.49 1.73 6.14
C PHE A 106 0.35 1.13 4.74
N ILE A 107 0.77 1.91 3.75
CA ILE A 107 0.87 1.50 2.35
C ILE A 107 2.35 1.49 1.98
N HIS A 108 2.90 0.31 1.71
CA HIS A 108 4.22 0.19 1.11
C HIS A 108 4.09 0.15 -0.41
N ALA A 109 4.06 1.33 -1.04
CA ALA A 109 3.97 1.49 -2.49
C ALA A 109 5.36 1.40 -3.16
N SER A 110 5.82 0.18 -3.43
CA SER A 110 7.17 -0.07 -3.94
C SER A 110 7.27 -0.17 -5.46
N PHE A 111 6.15 -0.40 -6.15
CA PHE A 111 6.11 -0.64 -7.59
C PHE A 111 4.85 -0.01 -8.17
N TYR A 112 4.86 0.61 -9.35
CA TYR A 112 5.98 1.39 -9.89
C TYR A 112 6.33 2.50 -8.89
N LYS A 113 7.63 2.77 -8.67
CA LYS A 113 8.03 3.86 -7.77
C LYS A 113 7.42 5.17 -8.27
N ALA A 114 7.09 6.09 -7.36
CA ALA A 114 6.53 7.41 -7.65
C ALA A 114 7.57 8.36 -8.29
N ASP A 115 8.23 7.90 -9.35
CA ASP A 115 9.17 8.65 -10.17
C ASP A 115 8.47 9.04 -11.48
N PRO A 116 8.08 10.32 -11.64
CA PRO A 116 7.29 10.74 -12.79
C PRO A 116 8.00 10.51 -14.12
N TRP A 117 9.33 10.55 -14.14
CA TRP A 117 10.12 10.37 -15.36
C TRP A 117 10.06 8.92 -15.85
N THR A 118 10.23 7.96 -14.94
CA THR A 118 10.09 6.54 -15.25
C THR A 118 8.66 6.17 -15.61
N LEU A 119 7.67 6.68 -14.87
CA LEU A 119 6.26 6.42 -15.14
C LEU A 119 5.86 6.82 -16.57
N TYR A 120 6.29 8.01 -16.99
CA TYR A 120 6.09 8.52 -18.35
C TYR A 120 6.76 7.63 -19.41
N HIS A 121 8.07 7.38 -19.30
CA HIS A 121 8.81 6.65 -20.34
C HIS A 121 8.37 5.19 -20.48
N GLU A 122 7.92 4.57 -19.40
CA GLU A 122 7.43 3.20 -19.41
C GLU A 122 5.92 3.10 -19.69
N ASN A 123 5.24 4.22 -20.00
CA ASN A 123 3.80 4.31 -20.22
C ASN A 123 3.00 3.59 -19.12
N ARG A 124 3.39 3.79 -17.86
CA ARG A 124 2.69 3.16 -16.73
C ARG A 124 1.29 3.75 -16.61
N PHE A 125 0.33 2.93 -16.19
CA PHE A 125 -1.07 3.33 -16.04
C PHE A 125 -1.76 3.71 -17.37
N ILE A 126 -1.18 3.30 -18.51
CA ILE A 126 -1.79 3.37 -19.83
C ILE A 126 -2.10 1.95 -20.31
N GLY A 127 -3.37 1.68 -20.58
CA GLY A 127 -3.87 0.43 -21.11
C GLY A 127 -3.42 0.19 -22.55
N PRO A 128 -3.62 -1.05 -23.06
CA PRO A 128 -3.15 -1.45 -24.38
C PRO A 128 -3.76 -0.66 -25.54
N ASN A 129 -4.90 0.01 -25.33
CA ASN A 129 -5.56 0.84 -26.34
C ASN A 129 -5.30 2.35 -26.12
N GLY A 130 -4.39 2.71 -25.21
CA GLY A 130 -4.05 4.09 -24.87
C GLY A 130 -4.95 4.72 -23.81
N GLU A 131 -5.88 3.97 -23.22
CA GLU A 131 -6.74 4.43 -22.15
C GLU A 131 -5.99 4.57 -20.82
N GLN A 132 -6.40 5.53 -19.97
CA GLN A 132 -5.87 5.62 -18.61
C GLN A 132 -6.48 4.53 -17.73
N VAL A 133 -5.68 3.95 -16.82
CA VAL A 133 -6.16 2.92 -15.88
C VAL A 133 -5.73 3.23 -14.45
N ARG A 134 -6.60 2.95 -13.46
CA ARG A 134 -6.26 3.04 -12.04
C ARG A 134 -5.39 1.88 -11.60
N GLY A 135 -4.30 2.19 -10.92
CA GLY A 135 -3.42 1.24 -10.27
C GLY A 135 -3.90 0.76 -8.91
N PHE A 136 -4.30 1.70 -8.06
CA PHE A 136 -4.73 1.47 -6.69
C PHE A 136 -6.24 1.27 -6.64
N ARG A 137 -6.66 0.05 -6.29
CA ARG A 137 -8.05 -0.40 -6.45
C ARG A 137 -8.78 -0.58 -5.12
N LYS A 138 -8.10 -0.35 -3.99
CA LYS A 138 -8.67 -0.50 -2.65
C LYS A 138 -8.72 0.80 -1.83
N PRO A 139 -9.14 1.95 -2.40
CA PRO A 139 -9.15 3.22 -1.66
C PRO A 139 -10.03 3.18 -0.39
N HIS A 140 -11.08 2.37 -0.37
CA HIS A 140 -11.91 2.15 0.80
C HIS A 140 -11.19 1.45 1.97
N ARG A 141 -10.10 0.68 1.72
CA ARG A 141 -9.35 0.00 2.78
C ARG A 141 -8.44 0.93 3.56
N TYR A 142 -7.97 2.02 2.94
CA TYR A 142 -7.11 3.03 3.56
C TYR A 142 -7.76 4.43 3.61
N GLY A 143 -9.06 4.53 3.30
CA GLY A 143 -9.89 5.71 3.53
C GLY A 143 -9.59 6.93 2.65
N MET A 144 -8.85 6.78 1.54
CA MET A 144 -8.50 7.90 0.65
C MET A 144 -8.19 7.44 -0.77
N ASP A 145 -8.30 8.35 -1.74
CA ASP A 145 -7.80 8.13 -3.11
C ASP A 145 -6.28 8.38 -3.15
N PHE A 146 -5.51 7.37 -2.73
CA PHE A 146 -4.06 7.45 -2.60
C PHE A 146 -3.36 7.75 -3.93
N GLU A 147 -3.82 7.18 -5.04
CA GLU A 147 -3.25 7.40 -6.36
C GLU A 147 -3.48 8.85 -6.82
N LEU A 148 -4.69 9.38 -6.64
CA LEU A 148 -4.98 10.78 -6.94
C LEU A 148 -4.13 11.71 -6.08
N PHE A 149 -4.01 11.44 -4.78
CA PHE A 149 -3.12 12.20 -3.89
C PHE A 149 -1.68 12.20 -4.42
N LEU A 150 -1.14 11.02 -4.72
CA LEU A 150 0.24 10.84 -5.19
C LEU A 150 0.52 11.56 -6.51
N PHE A 151 -0.34 11.37 -7.52
CA PHE A 151 -0.16 11.98 -8.84
C PHE A 151 -0.38 13.48 -8.83
N ASN A 152 -1.31 13.98 -8.01
CA ASN A 152 -1.50 15.41 -7.84
C ASN A 152 -0.26 16.05 -7.20
N ASP A 153 0.33 15.42 -6.19
CA ASP A 153 1.57 15.91 -5.57
C ASP A 153 2.76 15.89 -6.53
N MET A 154 2.91 14.84 -7.35
CA MET A 154 3.92 14.80 -8.41
C MET A 154 3.70 15.93 -9.43
N SER A 155 2.48 16.07 -9.95
CA SER A 155 2.15 17.11 -10.94
C SER A 155 2.41 18.51 -10.37
N LYS A 156 1.99 18.76 -9.13
CA LYS A 156 2.23 20.05 -8.46
C LYS A 156 3.72 20.35 -8.32
N SER A 157 4.48 19.37 -7.83
CA SER A 157 5.91 19.51 -7.53
C SER A 157 6.80 19.69 -8.76
N PHE A 158 6.45 19.05 -9.88
CA PHE A 158 7.33 18.98 -11.06
C PHE A 158 6.83 19.76 -12.28
N CYS A 159 5.52 19.99 -12.38
CA CYS A 159 4.90 20.51 -13.61
C CYS A 159 4.22 21.86 -13.45
N THR A 160 3.51 22.07 -12.34
CA THR A 160 2.87 23.38 -12.08
C THR A 160 3.83 24.39 -11.47
N THR A 161 4.84 23.91 -10.75
CA THR A 161 5.88 24.74 -10.16
C THR A 161 6.76 25.33 -11.29
N PRO A 162 7.11 26.63 -11.26
CA PRO A 162 8.03 27.20 -12.24
C PRO A 162 9.32 26.36 -12.35
N LYS A 163 9.81 26.10 -13.57
CA LYS A 163 11.00 25.25 -13.81
C LYS A 163 12.23 25.66 -12.97
N SER A 164 12.37 26.95 -12.65
CA SER A 164 13.44 27.48 -11.78
C SER A 164 13.31 27.09 -10.29
N GLN A 165 12.13 26.64 -9.86
CA GLN A 165 11.76 26.32 -8.48
C GLN A 165 11.47 24.83 -8.27
N VAL A 166 11.43 24.02 -9.34
CA VAL A 166 11.31 22.56 -9.24
C VAL A 166 12.40 22.00 -8.32
N ILE A 167 12.02 21.02 -7.49
CA ILE A 167 12.93 20.37 -6.54
C ILE A 167 14.15 19.83 -7.28
N LYS A 168 15.33 20.28 -6.86
CA LYS A 168 16.61 20.01 -7.55
C LYS A 168 17.17 18.65 -7.18
N PHE A 169 16.56 17.59 -7.72
CA PHE A 169 17.20 16.29 -7.74
C PHE A 169 18.26 16.23 -8.82
N LYS A 170 19.47 15.75 -8.49
CA LYS A 170 20.56 15.58 -9.46
C LYS A 170 20.13 14.76 -10.69
N TYR A 171 19.22 13.82 -10.47
CA TYR A 171 18.61 12.97 -11.49
C TYR A 171 17.76 13.73 -12.52
N PHE A 172 17.27 14.95 -12.21
CA PHE A 172 16.42 15.75 -13.09
C PHE A 172 17.10 16.97 -13.71
N THR A 173 18.32 17.31 -13.27
CA THR A 173 18.99 18.57 -13.64
C THR A 173 19.08 18.81 -15.16
N ASP A 174 19.36 17.77 -15.94
CA ASP A 174 19.51 17.80 -17.39
C ASP A 174 18.19 17.61 -18.15
N LYS A 175 17.10 17.32 -17.45
CA LYS A 175 15.79 16.99 -18.03
C LYS A 175 14.79 18.13 -17.97
N VAL A 176 14.79 18.94 -16.90
CA VAL A 176 13.76 19.97 -16.63
C VAL A 176 13.48 20.91 -17.82
N ASN A 177 14.51 21.23 -18.60
CA ASN A 177 14.41 22.17 -19.71
C ASN A 177 14.27 21.49 -21.09
N THR A 178 13.94 20.20 -21.14
CA THR A 178 13.75 19.47 -22.42
C THR A 178 12.27 19.33 -22.78
N PRO A 179 11.93 19.11 -24.07
CA PRO A 179 10.56 18.85 -24.50
C PRO A 179 9.95 17.60 -23.85
N GLU A 180 10.75 16.59 -23.52
CA GLU A 180 10.31 15.36 -22.86
C GLU A 180 9.81 15.64 -21.44
N TRP A 181 10.34 16.66 -20.75
CA TRP A 181 9.81 17.09 -19.46
C TRP A 181 8.39 17.64 -19.60
N ASP A 182 8.14 18.43 -20.65
CA ASP A 182 6.81 18.98 -20.91
C ASP A 182 5.84 17.84 -21.30
N ALA A 183 6.30 16.84 -22.06
CA ALA A 183 5.51 15.64 -22.37
C ALA A 183 5.23 14.75 -21.14
N MET A 184 6.18 14.59 -20.23
CA MET A 184 5.97 13.94 -18.93
C MET A 184 4.90 14.70 -18.13
N CYS A 185 4.94 16.03 -18.15
CA CYS A 185 3.94 16.85 -17.48
C CYS A 185 2.55 16.75 -18.09
N GLU A 186 2.45 16.63 -19.42
CA GLU A 186 1.20 16.30 -20.10
C GLU A 186 0.67 14.92 -19.68
N TYR A 187 1.55 13.91 -19.64
CA TYR A 187 1.21 12.56 -19.15
C TYR A 187 0.63 12.60 -17.72
N LEU A 188 1.30 13.28 -16.79
CA LEU A 188 0.81 13.43 -15.41
C LEU A 188 -0.52 14.16 -15.36
N THR A 189 -0.68 15.23 -16.13
CA THR A 189 -1.92 16.03 -16.18
C THR A 189 -3.09 15.18 -16.69
N ASN A 190 -2.88 14.42 -17.77
CA ASN A 190 -3.90 13.54 -18.32
C ASN A 190 -4.31 12.45 -17.33
N HIS A 191 -3.35 11.89 -16.60
CA HIS A 191 -3.64 10.89 -15.58
C HIS A 191 -4.36 11.49 -14.37
N VAL A 192 -3.93 12.65 -13.87
CA VAL A 192 -4.63 13.37 -12.79
C VAL A 192 -6.08 13.67 -13.17
N ASN A 193 -6.33 14.20 -14.37
CA ASN A 193 -7.70 14.47 -14.84
C ASN A 193 -8.55 13.20 -14.90
N TYR A 194 -7.98 12.08 -15.36
CA TYR A 194 -8.65 10.78 -15.34
C TYR A 194 -8.98 10.33 -13.91
N LEU A 195 -8.03 10.44 -12.97
CA LEU A 195 -8.25 10.10 -11.57
C LEU A 195 -9.33 10.98 -10.95
N GLU A 196 -9.31 12.30 -11.16
CA GLU A 196 -10.35 13.21 -10.68
C GLU A 196 -11.73 12.82 -11.23
N SER A 197 -11.84 12.52 -12.53
CA SER A 197 -13.11 12.12 -13.15
C SER A 197 -13.66 10.79 -12.62
N THR A 198 -12.80 9.91 -12.13
CA THR A 198 -13.16 8.58 -11.62
C THR A 198 -13.14 8.50 -10.08
N HIS A 199 -12.87 9.61 -9.40
CA HIS A 199 -12.68 9.66 -7.94
C HIS A 199 -13.90 9.16 -7.17
N LYS A 200 -15.09 9.68 -7.49
CA LYS A 200 -16.34 9.29 -6.82
C LYS A 200 -16.61 7.81 -6.93
N GLU A 201 -16.45 7.25 -8.13
CA GLU A 201 -16.60 5.81 -8.38
C GLU A 201 -15.59 5.00 -7.56
N ALA A 202 -14.32 5.42 -7.57
CA ALA A 202 -13.26 4.74 -6.82
C ALA A 202 -13.53 4.75 -5.31
N MET A 203 -14.03 5.87 -4.77
CA MET A 203 -14.38 6.01 -3.36
C MET A 203 -15.73 5.36 -2.97
N GLY A 204 -16.49 4.83 -3.94
CA GLY A 204 -17.80 4.23 -3.70
C GLY A 204 -18.89 5.26 -3.39
N GLU A 205 -18.69 6.53 -3.74
CA GLU A 205 -19.68 7.58 -3.59
C GLU A 205 -20.72 7.48 -4.72
N LYS A 206 -22.01 7.49 -4.38
CA LYS A 206 -23.08 7.53 -5.39
C LYS A 206 -23.14 8.91 -6.05
N ASN A 207 -23.29 8.93 -7.38
CA ASN A 207 -23.47 10.15 -8.18
C ASN A 207 -24.68 10.97 -7.75
#